data_AF-A0A699ZTQ2-F1
#
_entry.id   AF-A0A699ZTQ2-F1
#
_cell.length_a   1.000
_cell.length_b   1.000
_cell.length_c   1.000
_cell.angle_alpha   90.00
_cell.angle_beta   90.00
_cell.angle_gamma   90.00
#
_symmetry.space_group_name_H-M   'P 1'
#
loop_
_entity.id
_entity.type
_entity.pdbx_description
1 polymer ?
#
loop_
_entity_poly.entity_id
_entity_poly.type
_entity_poly.pdbx_seq_one_letter_code
_entity_poly.pdbx_strand_id
1 'polypeptide(L)' 'MSEGGRLALRRILAAYALHNPGVGYCQGTNYIAAVLMMFLSEEDTFYCLAAVVEEVMTGYYALDMQAAQ' A
#
# COMPACT_ATOMS: atom_id res chain seq x y z
N MET A 1 18.38 0.79 -0.21
CA MET A 1 17.56 -0.19 -0.97
C MET A 1 18.25 -0.48 -2.30
N SER A 2 18.56 -1.74 -2.57
CA SER A 2 19.15 -2.16 -3.86
C SER A 2 18.17 -1.87 -5.00
N GLU A 3 18.68 -1.85 -6.24
CA GLU A 3 17.83 -1.67 -7.43
C GLU A 3 16.72 -2.73 -7.53
N GLY A 4 17.02 -3.97 -7.16
CA GLY A 4 16.04 -5.05 -7.06
C GLY A 4 14.91 -4.77 -6.06
N GLY A 5 15.24 -4.20 -4.89
CA GLY A 5 14.23 -3.82 -3.89
C GLY A 5 13.29 -2.71 -4.37
N ARG A 6 13.80 -1.75 -5.15
CA ARG A 6 12.94 -0.71 -5.76
C ARG A 6 11.98 -1.28 -6.81
N LEU A 7 12.41 -2.29 -7.57
CA LEU A 7 11.56 -2.96 -8.55
C LEU A 7 10.49 -3.82 -7.88
N ALA A 8 10.84 -4.56 -6.82
CA ALA A 8 9.88 -5.31 -6.01
C ALA A 8 8.83 -4.37 -5.40
N LEU A 9 9.26 -3.23 -4.85
CA LEU A 9 8.35 -2.26 -4.25
C LEU A 9 7.35 -1.73 -5.28
N ARG A 10 7.84 -1.38 -6.49
CA ARG A 10 6.98 -0.96 -7.60
C ARG A 10 5.96 -2.02 -8.00
N ARG A 11 6.35 -3.31 -8.05
CA ARG A 11 5.43 -4.40 -8.37
C ARG A 11 4.34 -4.56 -7.33
N ILE A 12 4.69 -4.56 -6.04
CA ILE A 12 3.73 -4.64 -4.94
C ILE A 12 2.73 -3.49 -4.98
N LEU A 13 3.21 -2.26 -5.15
CA LEU A 13 2.33 -1.09 -5.17
C LEU A 13 1.44 -1.05 -6.40
N ALA A 14 1.95 -1.46 -7.56
CA ALA A 14 1.15 -1.59 -8.77
C ALA A 14 0.07 -2.68 -8.61
N ALA A 15 0.43 -3.83 -8.03
CA ALA A 15 -0.52 -4.89 -7.71
C ALA A 15 -1.58 -4.39 -6.72
N TYR A 16 -1.19 -3.62 -5.70
CA TYR A 16 -2.12 -3.05 -4.73
C TYR A 16 -3.08 -2.04 -5.36
N ALA A 17 -2.58 -1.15 -6.22
CA ALA A 17 -3.44 -0.20 -6.93
C ALA A 17 -4.46 -0.88 -7.86
N LEU A 18 -4.11 -2.04 -8.42
CA LEU A 18 -5.05 -2.87 -9.19
C LEU A 18 -6.04 -3.63 -8.31
N HIS A 19 -5.59 -4.06 -7.12
CA HIS A 19 -6.43 -4.76 -6.15
C HIS A 19 -7.52 -3.84 -5.59
N ASN A 20 -7.15 -2.61 -5.21
CA ASN A 20 -8.06 -1.65 -4.61
C ASN A 20 -7.97 -0.27 -5.29
N PRO A 21 -8.64 -0.08 -6.44
CA PRO A 21 -8.59 1.17 -7.20
C PRO A 21 -9.29 2.34 -6.48
N GLY A 22 -10.14 2.06 -5.48
CA GLY A 22 -10.83 3.09 -4.69
C GLY A 22 -9.92 3.81 -3.70
N VAL A 23 -8.93 3.12 -3.15
CA VAL A 23 -7.86 3.73 -2.34
C VAL A 23 -6.80 4.36 -3.24
N GLY A 24 -6.44 3.67 -4.33
CA GLY A 24 -5.40 4.13 -5.24
C GLY A 24 -4.01 4.16 -4.58
N TYR A 25 -3.08 4.87 -5.22
CA TYR A 25 -1.74 5.08 -4.68
C TYR A 25 -1.73 6.29 -3.73
N CYS A 26 -1.90 6.04 -2.43
CA CYS A 26 -1.82 7.10 -1.44
C CYS A 26 -0.38 7.36 -0.99
N GLN A 27 -0.05 8.62 -0.68
CA GLN A 27 1.31 9.12 -0.44
C GLN A 27 2.08 8.42 0.72
N GLY A 28 1.43 7.55 1.51
CA GLY A 28 2.04 6.76 2.58
C GLY A 28 2.27 5.27 2.30
N THR A 29 1.60 4.66 1.31
CA THR A 29 1.67 3.19 1.09
C THR A 29 3.05 2.73 0.64
N ASN A 30 3.83 3.60 -0.02
CA ASN A 30 5.25 3.35 -0.31
C ASN A 30 6.07 3.03 0.94
N TYR A 31 5.86 3.81 1.99
CA TYR A 31 6.68 3.70 3.19
C TYR A 31 6.34 2.42 3.94
N ILE A 32 5.04 2.14 4.08
CA ILE A 32 4.55 0.90 4.71
C ILE A 32 5.06 -0.31 3.95
N ALA A 33 4.89 -0.34 2.62
CA ALA A 33 5.36 -1.45 1.79
C ALA A 33 6.90 -1.60 1.84
N ALA A 34 7.65 -0.50 1.87
CA ALA A 34 9.10 -0.56 1.99
C ALA A 34 9.57 -1.10 3.35
N VAL A 35 8.87 -0.77 4.44
CA VAL A 35 9.16 -1.31 5.77
C VAL A 35 8.80 -2.79 5.86
N LEU A 36 7.62 -3.19 5.38
CA LEU A 36 7.19 -4.59 5.35
C LEU A 36 8.17 -5.47 4.56
N MET A 37 8.65 -4.99 3.41
CA MET A 37 9.62 -5.69 2.56
C MET A 37 10.98 -5.93 3.23
N MET A 38 11.32 -5.20 4.31
CA MET A 38 12.56 -5.48 5.05
C MET A 38 12.48 -6.79 5.84
N PHE A 39 11.27 -7.28 6.11
CA PHE A 39 11.02 -8.44 6.97
C PHE A 39 10.29 -9.58 6.25
N LEU A 40 9.62 -9.28 5.14
CA LEU A 40 8.72 -10.19 4.44
C LEU A 40 9.17 -10.45 3.00
N SER A 41 8.70 -11.56 2.44
CA SER A 41 8.79 -11.81 1.00
C SER A 41 7.93 -10.81 0.22
N GLU A 42 8.12 -10.73 -1.10
CA GLU A 42 7.33 -9.83 -1.96
C GLU A 42 5.82 -10.13 -1.89
N GLU A 43 5.46 -11.42 -1.87
CA GLU A 43 4.07 -11.89 -1.80
C GLU A 43 3.46 -11.59 -0.42
N ASP A 44 4.16 -11.93 0.67
CA ASP A 44 3.67 -11.65 2.02
C ASP A 44 3.54 -10.15 2.27
N THR A 45 4.46 -9.35 1.71
CA THR A 45 4.39 -7.88 1.76
C THR A 45 3.11 -7.36 1.14
N PHE A 46 2.66 -7.93 0.02
CA PHE A 46 1.41 -7.54 -0.62
C PHE A 46 0.19 -7.83 0.28
N TYR A 47 0.07 -9.05 0.80
CA TYR A 47 -1.07 -9.40 1.65
C TYR A 47 -1.10 -8.60 2.96
N CYS A 48 0.05 -8.39 3.59
CA CYS A 48 0.16 -7.54 4.77
C CYS A 48 -0.17 -6.08 4.46
N LEU A 49 0.29 -5.54 3.32
CA LEU A 49 -0.05 -4.18 2.89
C LEU A 49 -1.56 -4.04 2.70
N ALA A 50 -2.21 -5.01 2.06
CA ALA A 50 -3.66 -4.99 1.85
C ALA A 50 -4.43 -5.01 3.17
N ALA A 51 -4.08 -5.93 4.09
CA ALA A 51 -4.70 -5.97 5.41
C ALA A 51 -4.49 -4.66 6.20
N VAL A 52 -3.28 -4.08 6.18
CA VAL A 52 -3.01 -2.81 6.87
C VAL A 52 -3.83 -1.67 6.28
N VAL A 53 -3.88 -1.54 4.95
CA VAL A 53 -4.58 -0.43 4.30
C VAL A 53 -6.10 -0.57 4.45
N GLU A 54 -6.62 -1.79 4.39
CA GLU A 54 -8.07 -2.04 4.39
C GLU A 54 -8.66 -2.18 5.79
N GLU A 55 -7.92 -2.77 6.75
CA GLU A 55 -8.42 -3.02 8.10
C GLU A 55 -7.94 -2.00 9.13
N VAL A 56 -6.73 -1.46 8.97
CA VAL A 56 -6.14 -0.52 9.96
C VAL A 56 -6.37 0.93 9.54
N MET A 57 -6.39 1.20 8.25
CA MET A 57 -6.55 2.56 7.71
C MET A 57 -7.96 2.84 7.16
N THR A 58 -8.94 2.00 7.48
CA THR A 58 -10.36 2.21 7.18
C THR A 58 -10.84 3.51 7.84
N GLY A 59 -10.89 4.59 7.05
CA GLY A 59 -11.22 5.94 7.51
C GLY A 59 -10.13 6.99 7.27
N TYR A 60 -8.87 6.59 7.19
CA TYR A 60 -7.75 7.49 6.86
C TYR A 60 -7.77 7.88 5.36
N TYR A 61 -8.31 6.99 4.53
CA TYR A 61 -8.48 7.19 3.09
C TYR A 61 -9.88 7.65 2.68
N ALA A 62 -10.86 7.64 3.60
CA ALA A 62 -12.24 8.07 3.34
C ALA A 62 -12.45 9.58 3.52
N LEU A 63 -11.45 10.34 3.95
CA LEU A 63 -11.56 11.74 4.33
C LEU A 63 -10.77 12.67 3.39
N ASP A 64 -11.15 12.72 2.10
CA ASP A 64 -11.12 14.00 1.38
C ASP A 64 -12.12 14.13 0.21
N MET A 65 -13.29 13.49 0.30
CA MET A 65 -14.36 13.84 -0.64
C MET A 65 -15.76 13.60 -0.09
N GLN A 66 -16.01 13.95 1.19
CA GLN A 66 -17.40 14.04 1.71
C GLN A 66 -17.55 14.91 2.98
N ALA A 67 -16.65 15.88 3.23
CA ALA A 67 -16.81 16.87 4.30
C ALA A 67 -17.34 18.23 3.78
N ALA A 68 -18.30 18.19 2.86
CA ALA A 68 -19.04 19.36 2.40
C ALA A 68 -20.49 18.98 2.06
N GLN A 69 -21.30 18.71 3.08
CA GLN A 69 -22.76 18.80 3.01
C GLN A 69 -23.27 19.57 4.23
#